data_AF-A0A9E0U9X3-F1
#
_entry.id   AF-A0A9E0U9X3-F1
#
_cell.length_a   1.000
_cell.length_b   1.000
_cell.length_c   1.000
_cell.angle_alpha   90.00
_cell.angle_beta   90.00
_cell.angle_gamma   90.00
#
_symmetry.space_group_name_H-M   'P 1'
#
loop_
_entity.id
_entity.type
_entity.pdbx_description
1 polymer ?
#
loop_
_entity_poly.entity_id
_entity_poly.type
_entity_poly.pdbx_seq_one_letter_code
_entity_poly.pdbx_strand_id
1 'polypeptide(L)' 'MLVLRGAPALSDFRLRKLEARLAEAVGRPLGVYAEHMHFADHDGDLASREQ' A
#
# COMPACT_ATOMS: atom_id res chain seq x y z
N MET A 1 1.21 -8.48 -17.25
CA MET A 1 0.97 -7.76 -15.97
C MET A 1 2.03 -8.05 -14.90
N LEU A 2 2.91 -7.07 -14.66
CA LEU A 2 3.88 -7.01 -13.58
C LEU A 2 3.29 -6.25 -12.37
N VAL A 3 3.59 -6.72 -11.15
CA VAL A 3 3.11 -6.10 -9.90
C VAL A 3 4.30 -5.63 -9.07
N LEU A 4 4.35 -4.33 -8.77
CA LEU A 4 5.48 -3.70 -8.07
C LEU A 4 5.00 -3.03 -6.78
N ARG A 5 5.70 -3.32 -5.67
CA ARG A 5 5.48 -2.63 -4.40
C ARG A 5 6.13 -1.25 -4.44
N GLY A 6 5.37 -0.24 -4.05
CA GLY A 6 5.81 1.13 -3.96
C GLY A 6 6.13 1.56 -2.53
N ALA A 7 6.19 2.87 -2.32
CA ALA A 7 6.43 3.47 -1.02
C ALA A 7 5.21 3.38 -0.09
N PRO A 8 5.39 3.63 1.23
CA PRO A 8 4.28 3.79 2.16
C PRO A 8 3.29 4.85 1.68
N ALA A 9 2.00 4.50 1.68
CA ALA A 9 0.97 5.26 0.99
C ALA A 9 0.32 6.37 1.85
N LEU A 10 0.51 6.34 3.17
CA LEU A 10 -0.16 7.23 4.10
C LEU A 10 0.85 7.90 5.02
N SER A 11 0.66 9.20 5.24
CA SER A 11 1.39 9.91 6.30
C SER A 11 0.92 9.45 7.68
N ASP A 12 1.78 9.62 8.69
CA ASP A 12 1.49 9.25 10.08
C ASP A 12 0.17 9.84 10.59
N PHE A 13 -0.15 11.09 10.23
CA PHE A 13 -1.42 11.72 10.60
C PHE A 13 -2.64 10.99 10.02
N ARG A 14 -2.56 10.54 8.76
CA ARG A 14 -3.66 9.80 8.12
C ARG A 14 -3.78 8.39 8.68
N LEU A 15 -2.66 7.73 8.96
CA LEU A 15 -2.62 6.41 9.61
C LEU A 15 -3.33 6.45 10.96
N ARG A 16 -2.91 7.35 11.86
CA ARG A 16 -3.52 7.49 13.19
C ARG A 16 -5.02 7.76 13.14
N LYS A 17 -5.47 8.58 12.19
CA LYS A 17 -6.90 8.86 12.00
C LYS A 17 -7.67 7.61 11.57
N LEU A 18 -7.10 6.79 10.69
CA LEU A 18 -7.72 5.55 10.24
C LEU A 18 -7.73 4.48 11.35
N GLU A 19 -6.61 4.31 12.06
CA GLU A 19 -6.50 3.42 13.21
C GLU A 19 -7.54 3.75 14.28
N ALA A 20 -7.73 5.03 14.62
CA ALA A 20 -8.75 5.44 15.59
C ALA A 20 -10.17 5.06 15.15
N ARG A 21 -10.52 5.32 13.88
CA ARG A 21 -11.84 4.99 13.33
C ARG A 21 -12.09 3.48 13.29
N LEU A 22 -11.07 2.70 12.93
CA LEU A 22 -11.17 1.24 12.90
C LEU A 22 -11.23 0.67 14.32
N ALA A 23 -10.50 1.25 15.26
CA ALA A 23 -10.53 0.83 16.65
C ALA A 23 -11.91 1.04 17.27
N GLU A 24 -12.58 2.16 16.96
CA GLU A 24 -13.97 2.41 17.37
C GLU A 24 -14.93 1.38 16.77
N ALA A 25 -14.81 1.10 15.47
CA ALA A 25 -15.70 0.16 14.78
C ALA A 25 -15.51 -1.31 15.22
N VAL A 26 -14.27 -1.70 15.55
CA VAL A 26 -13.92 -3.09 15.90
C VAL A 26 -13.89 -3.31 17.41
N GLY A 27 -13.91 -2.26 18.23
CA GLY A 27 -13.91 -2.33 19.69
C GLY A 27 -12.54 -2.68 20.31
N ARG A 28 -11.45 -2.56 19.55
CA ARG A 28 -10.07 -2.76 20.05
C ARG A 28 -9.05 -1.99 19.23
N PRO A 29 -7.89 -1.62 19.79
CA PRO A 29 -6.81 -0.98 19.03
C PRO A 29 -6.34 -1.83 17.85
N LEU A 30 -6.05 -1.18 16.72
CA LEU A 30 -5.51 -1.80 15.51
C LEU A 30 -4.35 -0.96 14.98
N GLY A 31 -3.28 -1.62 14.55
CA GLY A 31 -2.22 -1.01 13.77
C GLY A 31 -2.52 -1.13 12.28
N VAL A 32 -2.29 -0.08 11.51
CA VAL A 32 -2.53 -0.06 10.06
C VAL A 32 -1.24 0.30 9.33
N TYR A 33 -1.00 -0.40 8.22
CA TYR A 33 0.06 -0.09 7.29
C TYR A 33 -0.49 -0.13 5.86
N ALA A 34 0.02 0.73 4.99
CA ALA A 34 -0.42 0.83 3.60
C ALA A 34 0.76 1.15 2.69
N GLU A 35 0.83 0.48 1.54
CA GLU A 35 1.82 0.71 0.47
C GLU A 35 1.09 0.99 -0.84
N HIS A 36 1.73 1.77 -1.71
CA HIS A 36 1.32 1.82 -3.11
C HIS A 36 1.61 0.48 -3.79
N MET A 37 0.70 0.05 -4.66
CA MET A 37 0.89 -1.11 -5.54
C MET A 37 0.73 -0.64 -6.97
N HIS A 38 1.75 -0.90 -7.79
CA HIS A 38 1.76 -0.52 -9.20
C HIS A 38 1.55 -1.77 -10.04
N PHE A 39 0.64 -1.67 -11.00
CA PHE A 39 0.33 -2.73 -11.95
C PHE A 39 0.70 -2.22 -13.33
N ALA A 40 1.72 -2.83 -13.93
CA ALA A 40 2.17 -2.50 -15.27
C ALA A 40 1.76 -3.65 -16.18
N ASP A 41 0.82 -3.39 -17.08
CA ASP A 41 0.55 -4.32 -18.16
C ASP A 41 1.45 -3.97 -19.34
N HIS A 42 2.22 -4.95 -19.80
CA HIS A 42 3.20 -4.77 -20.86
C HIS A 42 3.16 -5.98 -21.80
N ASP A 43 3.40 -5.71 -23.08
CA ASP A 43 3.53 -6.72 -24.11
C ASP A 43 5.01 -7.11 -24.28
N GLY A 44 5.31 -8.41 -24.34
CA GLY A 44 6.67 -8.94 -24.46
C GLY A 44 7.44 -9.00 -23.13
N ASP A 45 8.69 -9.49 -23.14
CA ASP A 45 9.51 -9.63 -21.93
C ASP A 45 10.34 -8.38 -21.64
N LEU A 46 10.50 -8.02 -20.36
CA LEU A 46 11.41 -6.96 -19.92
C LEU A 46 12.79 -7.55 -19.65
N ALA A 47 13.85 -6.93 -20.20
CA ALA A 47 15.21 -7.31 -19.83
C ALA A 47 15.52 -6.88 -18.38
N SER A 48 16.50 -7.52 -17.75
CA SER A 48 16.84 -7.25 -16.34
C SER A 48 17.26 -5.81 -16.03
N ARG A 49 17.62 -5.01 -17.04
CA ARG A 49 17.97 -3.58 -16.88
C ARG A 49 16.75 -2.65 -16.96
N GLU A 50 15.63 -3.16 -17.47
CA GLU A 50 14.40 -2.40 -17.73
C GLU A 50 13.36 -2.60 -16.63
N GLN A 51 13.61 -3.52 -15.70
CA GLN A 51 12.91 -3.66 -14.42
C GLN A 51 13.60 -2.85 -13.33
#